data_AF-A0A1M5HNU8-F1
#
_entry.id   AF-A0A1M5HNU8-F1
#
_cell.length_a   1.000
_cell.length_b   1.000
_cell.length_c   1.000
_cell.angle_alpha   90.00
_cell.angle_beta   90.00
_cell.angle_gamma   90.00
#
_symmetry.space_group_name_H-M   'P 1'
#
loop_
_entity.id
_entity.type
_entity.pdbx_description
1 polymer ?
#
loop_
_entity_poly.entity_id
_entity_poly.type
_entity_poly.pdbx_seq_one_letter_code
_entity_poly.pdbx_strand_id
1 'polypeptide(L)'
;MTRSNLFRLMLSAALAGTAVQAHAVDVEVEVQNLTRGIYFTPLLVTAHTPDQSLFNVGEAASAELQAMAEGGDISGLETAAMAISADMVANPAGGLLMPTASTTATFTTADTNTALSIVGMLLPTNDGFVGLNSWPIPQEAGTYTVYLNAYDAGTEANDEIRGGGAPGAPGMPVPPPLEDLIGTGGSGVTTTINNAMVHIHPGNLGDADMMGGQSDIQNTVQRWLNPVAKVTVTVTE
;
A
#
# COMPACT_ATOMS: atom_id res chain seq x y z
N MET A 1 55.25 -29.79 -48.71
CA MET A 1 54.83 -29.88 -47.30
C MET A 1 54.09 -28.58 -46.98
N THR A 2 52.77 -28.53 -47.17
CA THR A 2 51.67 -28.94 -46.26
C THR A 2 51.09 -27.75 -45.48
N ARG A 3 49.81 -27.45 -45.80
CA ARG A 3 48.71 -27.09 -44.87
C ARG A 3 48.77 -25.69 -44.23
N SER A 4 47.68 -24.95 -43.97
CA SER A 4 46.24 -25.16 -44.05
C SER A 4 45.56 -23.79 -43.90
N ASN A 5 44.38 -23.66 -44.49
CA ASN A 5 43.35 -22.63 -44.25
C ASN A 5 43.15 -22.29 -42.77
N LEU A 6 42.69 -21.07 -42.48
CA LEU A 6 41.51 -20.88 -41.61
C LEU A 6 40.89 -19.48 -41.82
N PHE A 7 39.84 -19.45 -42.62
CA PHE A 7 38.91 -18.32 -42.76
C PHE A 7 38.09 -18.23 -41.47
N ARG A 8 38.23 -17.17 -40.68
CA ARG A 8 37.45 -16.97 -39.44
C ARG A 8 36.07 -16.42 -39.83
N LEU A 9 35.08 -17.29 -39.89
CA LEU A 9 33.68 -16.92 -39.97
C LEU A 9 33.22 -16.47 -38.56
N MET A 10 32.99 -15.17 -38.36
CA MET A 10 32.31 -14.67 -37.17
C MET A 10 30.82 -14.97 -37.32
N LEU A 11 30.29 -15.86 -36.47
CA LEU A 11 28.87 -16.17 -36.37
C LEU A 11 28.23 -15.16 -35.41
N SER A 12 27.60 -14.13 -35.95
CA SER A 12 26.74 -13.22 -35.19
C SER A 12 25.46 -13.98 -34.80
N ALA A 13 25.40 -14.50 -33.59
CA ALA A 13 24.16 -15.03 -33.02
C ALA A 13 23.24 -13.84 -32.69
N ALA A 14 22.28 -13.56 -33.57
CA ALA A 14 21.19 -12.65 -33.26
C ALA A 14 20.29 -13.30 -32.20
N LEU A 15 20.40 -12.84 -30.96
CA LEU A 15 19.47 -13.20 -29.89
C LEU A 15 18.16 -12.45 -30.19
N ALA A 16 17.26 -13.07 -30.95
CA ALA A 16 15.90 -12.57 -31.10
C ALA A 16 15.18 -12.79 -29.76
N GLY A 17 15.17 -11.78 -28.90
CA GLY A 17 14.31 -11.76 -27.73
C GLY A 17 12.86 -11.76 -28.19
N THR A 18 12.11 -12.80 -27.85
CA THR A 18 10.65 -12.77 -27.96
C THR A 18 10.14 -11.74 -26.96
N ALA A 19 9.82 -10.53 -27.43
CA ALA A 19 9.05 -9.59 -26.64
C ALA A 19 7.70 -10.26 -26.37
N VAL A 20 7.44 -10.61 -25.11
CA VAL A 20 6.10 -10.99 -24.69
C VAL A 20 5.26 -9.73 -24.86
N GLN A 21 4.34 -9.73 -25.82
CA GLN A 21 3.41 -8.62 -25.95
C GLN A 21 2.48 -8.69 -24.74
N ALA A 22 2.57 -7.70 -23.87
CA ALA A 22 1.54 -7.49 -22.85
C ALA A 22 0.28 -7.04 -23.59
N HIS A 23 -0.82 -7.72 -23.30
CA HIS A 23 -2.13 -7.36 -23.79
C HIS A 23 -2.95 -6.84 -22.61
N ALA A 24 -3.90 -5.96 -22.89
CA ALA A 24 -4.94 -5.57 -21.98
C ALA A 24 -5.60 -6.83 -21.39
N VAL A 25 -5.68 -6.88 -20.06
CA VAL A 25 -6.34 -7.95 -19.32
C VAL A 25 -7.39 -7.36 -18.39
N ASP A 26 -8.50 -8.08 -18.24
CA ASP A 26 -9.50 -7.78 -17.22
C ASP A 26 -9.00 -8.31 -15.87
N VAL A 27 -8.96 -7.43 -14.88
CA VAL A 27 -8.45 -7.73 -13.54
C VAL A 27 -9.52 -7.44 -12.50
N GLU A 28 -9.75 -8.42 -11.64
CA GLU A 28 -10.49 -8.26 -10.40
C GLU A 28 -9.52 -8.37 -9.22
N VAL A 29 -9.49 -7.36 -8.37
CA VAL A 29 -8.64 -7.27 -7.18
C VAL A 29 -9.51 -7.23 -5.94
N GLU A 30 -9.60 -8.35 -5.23
CA GLU A 30 -10.21 -8.39 -3.90
C GLU A 30 -9.15 -8.08 -2.84
N VAL A 31 -9.39 -7.06 -2.02
CA VAL A 31 -8.57 -6.72 -0.85
C VAL A 31 -9.34 -7.11 0.41
N GLN A 32 -8.81 -8.08 1.16
CA GLN A 32 -9.33 -8.48 2.46
C GLN A 32 -8.47 -7.89 3.58
N ASN A 33 -9.10 -7.17 4.50
CA ASN A 33 -8.49 -6.73 5.75
C ASN A 33 -8.39 -7.93 6.71
N LEU A 34 -7.17 -8.33 7.06
CA LEU A 34 -6.91 -9.47 7.96
C LEU A 34 -6.81 -9.08 9.43
N THR A 35 -6.87 -7.79 9.73
CA THR A 35 -6.78 -7.31 11.10
C THR A 35 -8.12 -7.46 11.83
N ARG A 36 -8.06 -7.40 13.17
CA ARG A 36 -9.24 -7.50 14.05
C ARG A 36 -9.76 -6.16 14.58
N GLY A 37 -8.98 -5.09 14.43
CA GLY A 37 -9.26 -3.79 15.04
C GLY A 37 -8.68 -2.61 14.28
N ILE A 38 -8.09 -2.85 13.10
CA ILE A 38 -7.59 -1.80 12.22
C ILE A 38 -8.54 -1.68 11.03
N TYR A 39 -8.95 -0.47 10.71
CA TYR A 39 -9.73 -0.13 9.53
C TYR A 39 -8.76 0.32 8.44
N PHE A 40 -9.09 0.07 7.17
CA PHE A 40 -8.39 0.76 6.09
C PHE A 40 -9.23 1.97 5.67
N THR A 41 -8.61 3.12 5.49
CA THR A 41 -9.24 4.29 4.86
C THR A 41 -9.53 3.99 3.38
N PRO A 42 -10.09 4.94 2.60
CA PRO A 42 -10.22 4.74 1.16
C PRO A 42 -8.93 4.18 0.54
N LEU A 43 -9.07 3.02 -0.10
CA LEU A 43 -7.97 2.37 -0.81
C LEU A 43 -7.84 2.98 -2.21
N LEU A 44 -6.61 3.17 -2.67
CA LEU A 44 -6.30 3.33 -4.09
C LEU A 44 -5.79 2.00 -4.62
N VAL A 45 -6.47 1.44 -5.61
CA VAL A 45 -6.02 0.26 -6.37
C VAL A 45 -5.73 0.72 -7.79
N THR A 46 -4.50 0.56 -8.27
CA THR A 46 -4.09 1.09 -9.58
C THR A 46 -3.12 0.18 -10.31
N ALA A 47 -3.27 0.09 -11.62
CA ALA A 47 -2.30 -0.49 -12.54
C ALA A 47 -1.60 0.60 -13.37
N HIS A 48 -0.28 0.55 -13.41
CA HIS A 48 0.57 1.52 -14.10
C HIS A 48 1.76 0.83 -14.78
N THR A 49 2.59 1.60 -15.48
CA THR A 49 3.81 1.08 -16.08
C THR A 49 4.83 0.66 -15.00
N PRO A 50 5.69 -0.36 -15.22
CA PRO A 50 6.57 -0.90 -14.18
C PRO A 50 7.65 0.04 -13.64
N ASP A 51 7.87 1.19 -14.29
CA ASP A 51 8.81 2.23 -13.87
C ASP A 51 8.21 3.24 -12.88
N GLN A 52 6.91 3.15 -12.61
CA GLN A 52 6.21 3.99 -11.65
C GLN A 52 6.07 3.27 -10.30
N SER A 53 5.89 4.04 -9.23
CA SER A 53 5.71 3.52 -7.87
C SER A 53 4.94 4.53 -7.03
N LEU A 54 4.09 4.05 -6.12
CA LEU A 54 3.36 4.91 -5.18
C LEU A 54 4.20 5.22 -3.93
N PHE A 55 5.12 4.33 -3.58
CA PHE A 55 6.07 4.49 -2.47
C PHE A 55 7.29 3.60 -2.67
N ASN A 56 8.42 3.94 -2.07
CA ASN A 56 9.61 3.10 -2.06
C ASN A 56 10.09 2.91 -0.62
N VAL A 57 10.28 1.66 -0.21
CA VAL A 57 10.84 1.35 1.12
C VAL A 57 12.29 1.85 1.19
N GLY A 58 12.60 2.59 2.25
CA GLY A 58 13.92 3.22 2.44
C GLY A 58 14.06 4.59 1.80
N GLU A 59 13.00 5.11 1.17
CA GLU A 59 12.94 6.48 0.65
C GLU A 59 11.94 7.33 1.44
N ALA A 60 12.07 8.65 1.36
CA ALA A 60 11.14 9.57 2.00
C ALA A 60 9.76 9.48 1.32
N ALA A 61 8.69 9.61 2.11
CA ALA A 61 7.33 9.68 1.58
C ALA A 61 7.15 10.92 0.68
N SER A 62 6.35 10.78 -0.39
CA SER A 62 5.87 11.94 -1.13
C SER A 62 4.80 12.69 -0.31
N ALA A 63 4.48 13.92 -0.70
CA ALA A 63 3.43 14.70 -0.02
C ALA A 63 2.06 14.01 -0.14
N GLU A 64 1.79 13.35 -1.27
CA GLU A 64 0.56 12.62 -1.53
C GLU A 64 0.50 11.33 -0.70
N LEU A 65 1.62 10.63 -0.55
CA LEU A 65 1.70 9.46 0.33
C LEU A 65 1.50 9.87 1.79
N GLN A 66 2.11 10.97 2.23
CA GLN A 66 1.92 11.52 3.57
C GLN A 66 0.45 11.87 3.84
N ALA A 67 -0.20 12.59 2.92
CA ALA A 67 -1.61 12.96 3.09
C ALA A 67 -2.53 11.74 3.17
N MET A 68 -2.24 10.70 2.40
CA MET A 68 -2.94 9.43 2.51
C MET A 68 -2.65 8.76 3.85
N ALA A 69 -1.38 8.64 4.24
CA ALA A 69 -0.94 7.89 5.41
C ALA A 69 -1.36 8.52 6.74
N GLU A 70 -1.47 9.85 6.83
CA GLU A 70 -1.83 10.58 8.05
C GLU A 70 -3.33 10.94 8.14
N GLY A 71 -4.01 11.07 7.00
CA GLY A 71 -5.39 11.57 6.94
C GLY A 71 -6.38 10.70 6.17
N GLY A 72 -5.90 9.68 5.46
CA GLY A 72 -6.70 8.87 4.55
C GLY A 72 -7.10 9.59 3.27
N ASP A 73 -6.50 10.75 2.94
CA ASP A 73 -6.78 11.50 1.72
C ASP A 73 -5.96 10.96 0.54
N ILE A 74 -6.64 10.26 -0.37
CA ILE A 74 -6.03 9.68 -1.58
C ILE A 74 -6.07 10.61 -2.80
N SER A 75 -6.65 11.81 -2.70
CA SER A 75 -6.90 12.68 -3.87
C SER A 75 -5.63 13.09 -4.63
N GLY A 76 -4.53 13.30 -3.91
CA GLY A 76 -3.22 13.57 -4.51
C GLY A 76 -2.69 12.37 -5.30
N LEU A 77 -2.83 11.16 -4.75
CA LEU A 77 -2.41 9.92 -5.39
C LEU A 77 -3.26 9.60 -6.63
N GLU A 78 -4.58 9.83 -6.56
CA GLU A 78 -5.48 9.73 -7.71
C GLU A 78 -5.06 10.68 -8.83
N THR A 79 -4.72 11.93 -8.49
CA THR A 79 -4.25 12.93 -9.45
C THR A 79 -2.94 12.49 -10.12
N ALA A 80 -2.00 11.95 -9.35
CA ALA A 80 -0.74 11.42 -9.87
C ALA A 80 -0.97 10.23 -10.82
N ALA A 81 -1.84 9.29 -10.43
CA ALA A 81 -2.20 8.13 -11.25
C ALA A 81 -2.88 8.57 -12.57
N MET A 82 -3.77 9.56 -12.54
CA MET A 82 -4.41 10.10 -13.74
C MET A 82 -3.38 10.74 -14.70
N ALA A 83 -2.41 11.46 -14.16
CA ALA A 83 -1.39 12.15 -14.95
C ALA A 83 -0.51 11.18 -15.77
N ILE A 84 -0.34 9.94 -15.29
CA ILE A 84 0.42 8.89 -15.99
C ILE A 84 -0.48 7.92 -16.78
N SER A 85 -1.78 8.22 -16.91
CA SER A 85 -2.75 7.34 -17.57
C SER A 85 -2.81 5.94 -16.97
N ALA A 86 -2.68 5.84 -15.64
CA ALA A 86 -2.86 4.58 -14.93
C ALA A 86 -4.34 4.17 -14.92
N ASP A 87 -4.59 2.86 -14.98
CA ASP A 87 -5.92 2.31 -14.71
C ASP A 87 -6.11 2.27 -13.20
N MET A 88 -7.26 2.69 -12.69
CA MET A 88 -7.47 2.73 -11.25
C MET A 88 -8.93 2.57 -10.84
N VAL A 89 -9.10 2.08 -9.62
CA VAL A 89 -10.34 2.18 -8.86
C VAL A 89 -9.99 2.80 -7.51
N ALA A 90 -10.52 3.98 -7.27
CA ALA A 90 -10.40 4.68 -6.00
C ALA A 90 -11.58 4.32 -5.09
N ASN A 91 -11.29 4.13 -3.80
CA ASN A 91 -12.27 3.89 -2.75
C ASN A 91 -13.28 2.75 -3.04
N PRO A 92 -12.84 1.54 -3.40
CA PRO A 92 -13.74 0.43 -3.73
C PRO A 92 -14.65 0.02 -2.55
N ALA A 93 -14.26 0.31 -1.31
CA ALA A 93 -15.07 0.07 -0.12
C ALA A 93 -16.15 1.14 0.12
N GLY A 94 -16.10 2.27 -0.59
CA GLY A 94 -17.02 3.40 -0.38
C GLY A 94 -16.83 4.10 0.98
N GLY A 95 -15.62 4.06 1.54
CA GLY A 95 -15.29 4.56 2.88
C GLY A 95 -14.28 3.65 3.57
N LEU A 96 -14.47 3.43 4.87
CA LEU A 96 -13.61 2.55 5.66
C LEU A 96 -13.85 1.08 5.31
N LEU A 97 -12.77 0.34 5.01
CA LEU A 97 -12.80 -1.12 4.99
C LEU A 97 -12.63 -1.65 6.42
N MET A 98 -13.71 -2.20 6.98
CA MET A 98 -13.75 -2.71 8.34
C MET A 98 -12.79 -3.89 8.56
N PRO A 99 -12.35 -4.14 9.82
CA PRO A 99 -11.64 -5.35 10.18
C PRO A 99 -12.36 -6.61 9.64
N THR A 100 -11.60 -7.58 9.14
CA THR A 100 -12.08 -8.86 8.56
C THR A 100 -12.89 -8.77 7.26
N ALA A 101 -13.28 -7.57 6.83
CA ALA A 101 -14.07 -7.37 5.61
C ALA A 101 -13.21 -7.40 4.34
N SER A 102 -13.87 -7.57 3.19
CA SER A 102 -13.27 -7.48 1.86
C SER A 102 -13.94 -6.37 1.03
N THR A 103 -13.21 -5.85 0.07
CA THR A 103 -13.73 -5.01 -1.03
C THR A 103 -13.09 -5.44 -2.35
N THR A 104 -13.74 -5.11 -3.46
CA THR A 104 -13.31 -5.54 -4.79
C THR A 104 -13.21 -4.34 -5.73
N ALA A 105 -12.07 -4.22 -6.41
CA ALA A 105 -11.84 -3.32 -7.53
C ALA A 105 -11.80 -4.13 -8.83
N THR A 106 -12.53 -3.70 -9.85
CA THR A 106 -12.53 -4.35 -11.18
C THR A 106 -12.20 -3.31 -12.23
N PHE A 107 -11.22 -3.59 -13.08
CA PHE A 107 -10.84 -2.72 -14.19
C PHE A 107 -10.12 -3.51 -15.30
N THR A 108 -10.18 -2.98 -16.52
CA THR A 108 -9.38 -3.45 -17.65
C THR A 108 -8.07 -2.68 -17.68
N THR A 109 -6.96 -3.39 -17.79
CA THR A 109 -5.63 -2.75 -17.91
C THR A 109 -5.35 -2.30 -19.34
N ALA A 110 -4.66 -1.19 -19.51
CA ALA A 110 -3.99 -0.87 -20.77
C ALA A 110 -2.78 -1.82 -20.97
N ASP A 111 -2.43 -2.13 -22.22
CA ASP A 111 -1.30 -3.01 -22.59
C ASP A 111 0.02 -2.66 -21.85
N THR A 112 0.21 -1.39 -21.53
CA THR A 112 1.42 -0.86 -20.87
C THR A 112 1.35 -0.89 -19.33
N ASN A 113 0.13 -0.92 -18.76
CA ASN A 113 -0.12 -0.84 -17.33
C ASN A 113 -0.07 -2.23 -16.69
N THR A 114 1.14 -2.76 -16.55
CA THR A 114 1.41 -4.16 -16.18
C THR A 114 1.84 -4.35 -14.72
N ALA A 115 1.84 -3.29 -13.92
CA ALA A 115 2.22 -3.34 -12.51
C ALA A 115 1.09 -2.81 -11.61
N LEU A 116 0.69 -3.61 -10.63
CA LEU A 116 -0.36 -3.31 -9.64
C LEU A 116 0.25 -2.69 -8.39
N SER A 117 -0.33 -1.57 -7.96
CA SER A 117 -0.07 -0.95 -6.66
C SER A 117 -1.38 -0.75 -5.89
N ILE A 118 -1.30 -0.91 -4.57
CA ILE A 118 -2.42 -0.75 -3.64
C ILE A 118 -1.92 0.01 -2.42
N VAL A 119 -2.61 1.08 -2.03
CA VAL A 119 -2.32 1.81 -0.79
C VAL A 119 -3.60 2.25 -0.07
N GLY A 120 -3.52 2.37 1.25
CA GLY A 120 -4.54 3.00 2.08
C GLY A 120 -4.08 3.08 3.54
N MET A 121 -4.48 4.13 4.26
CA MET A 121 -4.07 4.34 5.64
C MET A 121 -4.72 3.30 6.55
N LEU A 122 -3.99 2.93 7.59
CA LEU A 122 -4.44 2.09 8.68
C LEU A 122 -4.98 2.98 9.80
N LEU A 123 -6.18 2.69 10.30
CA LEU A 123 -6.77 3.38 11.44
C LEU A 123 -7.08 2.44 12.60
N PRO A 124 -6.70 2.78 13.83
CA PRO A 124 -5.92 3.95 14.23
C PRO A 124 -4.41 3.74 13.99
N THR A 125 -3.75 4.67 13.28
CA THR A 125 -2.28 4.86 13.26
C THR A 125 -1.98 6.34 12.99
N ASN A 126 -0.75 6.80 13.29
CA ASN A 126 -0.32 8.17 13.01
C ASN A 126 -0.08 8.36 11.51
N ASP A 127 0.82 7.57 10.93
CA ASP A 127 1.19 7.62 9.51
C ASP A 127 1.36 6.21 8.91
N GLY A 128 0.62 5.23 9.43
CA GLY A 128 0.66 3.85 9.00
C GLY A 128 -0.25 3.56 7.81
N PHE A 129 0.21 2.73 6.87
CA PHE A 129 -0.55 2.36 5.67
C PHE A 129 -0.33 0.91 5.26
N VAL A 130 -1.33 0.28 4.62
CA VAL A 130 -1.14 -1.00 3.91
C VAL A 130 -0.62 -0.73 2.51
N GLY A 131 0.32 -1.54 2.02
CA GLY A 131 0.97 -1.28 0.73
C GLY A 131 1.28 -2.52 -0.11
N LEU A 132 0.94 -2.46 -1.40
CA LEU A 132 1.54 -3.21 -2.51
C LEU A 132 2.14 -2.19 -3.47
N ASN A 133 3.39 -2.36 -3.89
CA ASN A 133 4.04 -1.45 -4.81
C ASN A 133 4.58 -2.18 -6.03
N SER A 134 4.11 -1.78 -7.21
CA SER A 134 4.56 -2.22 -8.54
C SER A 134 4.68 -3.73 -8.69
N TRP A 135 3.69 -4.49 -8.21
CA TRP A 135 3.65 -5.94 -8.35
C TRP A 135 3.27 -6.34 -9.79
N PRO A 136 4.07 -7.17 -10.48
CA PRO A 136 3.76 -7.56 -11.86
C PRO A 136 2.42 -8.30 -11.96
N ILE A 137 1.50 -7.76 -12.76
CA ILE A 137 0.20 -8.38 -13.03
C ILE A 137 0.44 -9.64 -13.88
N PRO A 138 -0.04 -10.82 -13.45
CA PRO A 138 0.08 -12.05 -14.23
C PRO A 138 -0.68 -11.94 -15.56
N GLN A 139 -0.11 -12.50 -16.62
CA GLN A 139 -0.74 -12.53 -17.94
C GLN A 139 -1.58 -13.79 -18.17
N GLU A 140 -1.31 -14.86 -17.43
CA GLU A 140 -2.06 -16.11 -17.54
C GLU A 140 -3.37 -15.97 -16.76
N ALA A 141 -4.50 -16.30 -17.41
CA ALA A 141 -5.79 -16.30 -16.75
C ALA A 141 -5.79 -17.24 -15.54
N GLY A 142 -6.28 -16.74 -14.41
CA GLY A 142 -6.22 -17.48 -13.15
C GLY A 142 -6.34 -16.58 -11.93
N THR A 143 -6.19 -17.19 -10.76
CA THR A 143 -6.30 -16.52 -9.46
C THR A 143 -4.97 -16.57 -8.72
N TYR A 144 -4.51 -15.42 -8.25
CA TYR A 144 -3.22 -15.21 -7.62
C TYR A 144 -3.42 -14.56 -6.25
N THR A 145 -2.66 -15.00 -5.26
CA THR A 145 -2.77 -14.48 -3.88
C THR A 145 -1.47 -13.80 -3.47
N VAL A 146 -1.59 -12.58 -2.94
CA VAL A 146 -0.49 -11.81 -2.37
C VAL A 146 -0.89 -11.35 -0.96
N TYR A 147 0.06 -11.35 -0.02
CA TYR A 147 -0.16 -10.81 1.32
C TYR A 147 0.56 -9.47 1.46
N LEU A 148 -0.12 -8.48 2.04
CA LEU A 148 0.43 -7.14 2.21
C LEU A 148 0.80 -6.87 3.67
N ASN A 149 1.89 -6.12 3.82
CA ASN A 149 2.35 -5.62 5.11
C ASN A 149 1.85 -4.19 5.34
N ALA A 150 1.86 -3.80 6.61
CA ALA A 150 1.78 -2.42 7.05
C ALA A 150 3.16 -1.76 6.95
N TYR A 151 3.17 -0.51 6.49
CA TYR A 151 4.31 0.39 6.41
C TYR A 151 4.00 1.65 7.23
N ASP A 152 5.05 2.33 7.63
CA ASP A 152 5.09 3.61 8.33
C ASP A 152 5.72 4.61 7.35
N ALA A 153 5.07 5.76 7.15
CA ALA A 153 5.52 6.75 6.18
C ALA A 153 6.79 7.50 6.62
N GLY A 154 7.09 7.50 7.92
CA GLY A 154 8.21 8.20 8.52
C GLY A 154 8.02 9.72 8.57
N THR A 155 6.77 10.21 8.52
CA THR A 155 6.44 11.63 8.48
C THR A 155 5.93 12.15 9.82
N GLU A 156 5.48 11.25 10.70
CA GLU A 156 5.04 11.55 12.05
C GLU A 156 5.69 10.62 13.09
N ALA A 157 5.69 11.01 14.36
CA ALA A 157 6.02 10.07 15.43
C ALA A 157 4.79 9.21 15.72
N ASN A 158 4.97 7.92 15.95
CA ASN A 158 3.92 7.02 16.45
C ASN A 158 3.58 7.32 17.92
N ASP A 159 3.01 8.49 18.18
CA ASP A 159 2.64 8.93 19.52
C ASP A 159 1.42 8.16 20.07
N GLU A 160 0.63 7.52 19.19
CA GLU A 160 -0.57 6.76 19.53
C GLU A 160 -1.60 7.58 20.31
N ILE A 161 -1.65 8.90 20.11
CA ILE A 161 -2.68 9.78 20.68
C ILE A 161 -3.67 10.24 19.61
N ARG A 162 -4.86 10.67 20.04
CA ARG A 162 -5.85 11.29 19.17
C ARG A 162 -5.38 12.65 18.63
N GLY A 163 -5.64 12.90 17.36
CA GLY A 163 -5.21 14.12 16.67
C GLY A 163 -6.03 14.49 15.44
N GLY A 164 -5.45 15.34 14.60
CA GLY A 164 -6.16 16.09 13.56
C GLY A 164 -6.16 15.46 12.16
N GLY A 165 -5.32 14.45 11.90
CA GLY A 165 -5.19 13.76 10.61
C GLY A 165 -4.94 14.64 9.38
N ALA A 166 -4.54 15.90 9.59
CA ALA A 166 -4.04 16.74 8.51
C ALA A 166 -2.53 16.50 8.38
N PRO A 167 -1.95 16.60 7.18
CA PRO A 167 -0.51 16.43 7.00
C PRO A 167 0.33 17.26 7.97
N GLY A 168 1.17 16.60 8.76
CA GLY A 168 2.04 17.15 9.81
C GLY A 168 1.33 17.54 11.11
N ALA A 169 0.03 17.30 11.24
CA ALA A 169 -0.70 17.53 12.49
C ALA A 169 -0.48 16.33 13.43
N PRO A 170 -0.02 16.54 14.67
CA PRO A 170 0.20 15.44 15.61
C PRO A 170 -1.08 14.67 15.92
N GLY A 171 -0.90 13.37 16.16
CA GLY A 171 -1.90 12.42 16.59
C GLY A 171 -2.76 11.87 15.45
N MET A 172 -3.26 10.67 15.68
CA MET A 172 -4.05 9.91 14.73
C MET A 172 -5.46 10.51 14.57
N PRO A 173 -5.99 10.64 13.35
CA PRO A 173 -7.39 10.98 13.16
C PRO A 173 -8.30 9.92 13.76
N VAL A 174 -9.38 10.37 14.39
CA VAL A 174 -10.47 9.51 14.84
C VAL A 174 -11.76 9.93 14.15
N PRO A 175 -12.14 9.29 13.03
CA PRO A 175 -13.41 9.58 12.38
C PRO A 175 -14.59 9.04 13.20
N PRO A 176 -15.83 9.51 12.96
CA PRO A 176 -17.01 9.13 13.75
C PRO A 176 -17.20 7.61 14.00
N PRO A 177 -16.95 6.69 13.05
CA PRO A 177 -17.08 5.25 13.31
C PRO A 177 -16.11 4.69 14.34
N LEU A 178 -15.02 5.40 14.67
CA LEU A 178 -13.99 4.98 15.62
C LEU A 178 -14.09 5.72 16.96
N GLU A 179 -14.98 6.70 17.11
CA GLU A 179 -14.99 7.59 18.28
C GLU A 179 -15.13 6.86 19.62
N ASP A 180 -15.98 5.83 19.68
CA ASP A 180 -16.18 5.04 20.89
C ASP A 180 -15.17 3.88 21.05
N LEU A 181 -14.32 3.65 20.04
CA LEU A 181 -13.38 2.51 19.99
C LEU A 181 -11.96 2.88 20.43
N ILE A 182 -11.63 4.17 20.38
CA ILE A 182 -10.32 4.72 20.72
C ILE A 182 -10.42 5.37 22.11
N GLY A 183 -9.40 5.21 22.96
CA GLY A 183 -9.28 5.89 24.25
C GLY A 183 -8.97 7.37 24.11
N THR A 184 -8.98 8.13 25.19
CA THR A 184 -8.65 9.58 25.19
C THR A 184 -7.70 9.90 26.34
N GLY A 185 -6.84 10.91 26.17
CA GLY A 185 -6.00 11.42 27.26
C GLY A 185 -4.65 10.72 27.40
N GLY A 186 -4.25 9.92 26.40
CA GLY A 186 -2.92 9.35 26.30
C GLY A 186 -1.84 10.42 26.35
N SER A 187 -0.72 10.10 27.01
CA SER A 187 0.42 11.01 27.16
C SER A 187 1.42 10.98 26.00
N GLY A 188 1.29 10.01 25.09
CA GLY A 188 2.17 9.81 23.95
C GLY A 188 3.22 8.72 24.18
N VAL A 189 3.26 7.72 23.29
CA VAL A 189 4.24 6.63 23.32
C VAL A 189 5.64 7.11 22.93
N THR A 190 5.72 7.92 21.88
CA THR A 190 6.94 8.59 21.44
C THR A 190 6.59 9.92 20.79
N THR A 191 7.44 10.93 20.99
CA THR A 191 7.35 12.23 20.29
C THR A 191 8.49 12.42 19.29
N THR A 192 9.25 11.35 19.03
CA THR A 192 10.45 11.36 18.20
C THR A 192 10.26 10.49 16.96
N ILE A 193 10.57 11.08 15.82
CA ILE A 193 10.72 10.35 14.55
C ILE A 193 12.14 9.80 14.53
N ASN A 194 12.28 8.47 14.63
CA ASN A 194 13.58 7.81 14.61
C ASN A 194 13.99 7.35 13.20
N ASN A 195 13.04 7.28 12.28
CA ASN A 195 13.25 6.95 10.89
C ASN A 195 12.33 7.81 10.02
N ALA A 196 12.91 8.67 9.19
CA ALA A 196 12.17 9.58 8.31
C ALA A 196 11.95 9.01 6.90
N MET A 197 12.10 7.69 6.74
CA MET A 197 11.92 6.97 5.48
C MET A 197 10.80 5.94 5.63
N VAL A 198 10.14 5.63 4.53
CA VAL A 198 9.13 4.57 4.48
C VAL A 198 9.75 3.25 4.91
N HIS A 199 9.15 2.59 5.90
CA HIS A 199 9.65 1.32 6.43
C HIS A 199 8.51 0.45 6.94
N ILE A 200 8.80 -0.80 7.31
CA ILE A 200 7.78 -1.68 7.90
C ILE A 200 7.30 -1.10 9.22
N HIS A 201 5.99 -0.88 9.35
CA HIS A 201 5.42 -0.34 10.57
C HIS A 201 5.65 -1.33 11.73
N PRO A 202 6.07 -0.88 12.91
CA PRO A 202 6.31 -1.75 14.07
C PRO A 202 5.03 -2.36 14.69
N GLY A 203 3.85 -2.07 14.14
CA GLY A 203 2.55 -2.26 14.80
C GLY A 203 2.29 -1.25 15.92
N ASN A 204 1.01 -1.08 16.31
CA ASN A 204 0.68 -0.34 17.52
C ASN A 204 1.15 -1.11 18.77
N LEU A 205 1.51 -0.36 19.80
CA LEU A 205 1.78 -0.85 21.14
C LEU A 205 0.49 -0.88 21.96
N GLY A 206 -0.22 0.25 22.02
CA GLY A 206 -1.42 0.45 22.82
C GLY A 206 -1.18 0.37 24.33
N ASP A 207 -2.22 0.69 25.11
CA ASP A 207 -2.29 0.35 26.53
C ASP A 207 -3.70 -0.16 26.94
N ALA A 208 -4.02 -0.14 28.23
CA ALA A 208 -5.28 -0.63 28.77
C ALA A 208 -6.12 0.48 29.45
N ASP A 209 -5.71 1.74 29.37
CA ASP A 209 -6.38 2.89 29.98
C ASP A 209 -7.10 3.73 28.91
N MET A 210 -8.41 3.52 28.76
CA MET A 210 -9.20 4.26 27.77
C MET A 210 -9.39 5.75 28.09
N MET A 211 -8.96 6.22 29.26
CA MET A 211 -9.13 7.61 29.70
C MET A 211 -7.81 8.28 30.11
N GLY A 212 -6.66 7.71 29.71
CA GLY A 212 -5.35 8.17 30.11
C GLY A 212 -4.23 7.32 29.54
N GLY A 213 -3.24 7.01 30.38
CA GLY A 213 -2.12 6.14 30.00
C GLY A 213 -1.10 6.79 29.06
N GLN A 214 -0.36 5.94 28.35
CA GLN A 214 0.63 6.33 27.35
C GLN A 214 0.01 6.44 25.95
N SER A 215 -1.08 5.73 25.68
CA SER A 215 -1.65 5.59 24.33
C SER A 215 -3.17 5.63 24.38
N ASP A 216 -3.78 6.31 23.42
CA ASP A 216 -5.23 6.26 23.18
C ASP A 216 -5.65 4.96 22.47
N ILE A 217 -4.72 4.17 21.97
CA ILE A 217 -4.96 2.87 21.35
C ILE A 217 -5.05 1.76 22.41
N GLN A 218 -5.98 0.81 22.25
CA GLN A 218 -6.09 -0.34 23.14
C GLN A 218 -5.19 -1.50 22.68
N ASN A 219 -4.28 -1.93 23.55
CA ASN A 219 -3.34 -3.01 23.26
C ASN A 219 -4.01 -4.37 22.99
N THR A 220 -5.24 -4.56 23.46
CA THR A 220 -5.99 -5.81 23.27
C THR A 220 -6.79 -5.85 21.98
N VAL A 221 -6.98 -4.73 21.29
CA VAL A 221 -7.85 -4.64 20.10
C VAL A 221 -7.06 -4.24 18.86
N GLN A 222 -6.38 -3.09 18.90
CA GLN A 222 -5.75 -2.49 17.73
C GLN A 222 -4.26 -2.83 17.59
N ARG A 223 -3.77 -3.88 18.27
CA ARG A 223 -2.46 -4.48 17.93
C ARG A 223 -2.61 -5.49 16.82
N TRP A 224 -1.69 -5.44 15.85
CA TRP A 224 -1.56 -6.40 14.77
C TRP A 224 -0.12 -6.90 14.61
N LEU A 225 0.02 -7.92 13.79
CA LEU A 225 1.27 -8.33 13.18
C LEU A 225 1.05 -8.37 11.67
N ASN A 226 2.15 -8.28 10.92
CA ASN A 226 2.11 -8.52 9.49
C ASN A 226 1.89 -10.02 9.19
N PRO A 227 1.19 -10.35 8.08
CA PRO A 227 0.56 -9.45 7.12
C PRO A 227 -0.78 -8.87 7.61
N VAL A 228 -1.15 -7.68 7.11
CA VAL A 228 -2.41 -6.98 7.45
C VAL A 228 -3.51 -7.17 6.41
N ALA A 229 -3.16 -7.51 5.17
CA ALA A 229 -4.14 -7.77 4.12
C ALA A 229 -3.81 -9.01 3.30
N LYS A 230 -4.85 -9.65 2.77
CA LYS A 230 -4.76 -10.65 1.70
C LYS A 230 -5.36 -10.03 0.45
N VAL A 231 -4.63 -10.07 -0.65
CA VAL A 231 -5.09 -9.64 -1.96
C VAL A 231 -5.26 -10.87 -2.84
N THR A 232 -6.45 -11.02 -3.41
CA THR A 232 -6.76 -12.02 -4.42
C THR A 232 -6.89 -11.29 -5.76
N VAL A 233 -6.02 -11.59 -6.71
CA VAL A 233 -6.03 -11.04 -8.06
C VAL A 233 -6.54 -12.12 -9.01
N THR A 234 -7.67 -11.87 -9.67
CA THR A 234 -8.21 -12.73 -10.71
C THR A 234 -8.00 -12.06 -12.06
N VAL A 235 -7.34 -12.76 -12.98
CA VAL A 235 -7.09 -12.32 -14.35
C VAL A 235 -7.97 -13.14 -15.29
N THR A 236 -8.73 -12.46 -16.14
CA THR A 236 -9.57 -13.08 -17.18
C THR A 236 -9.19 -12.59 -18.58
N GLU A 237 -9.37 -13.47 -19.57
CA GLU A 237 -9.22 -13.14 -21.00
C GLU A 237 -10.29 -12.15 -21.50
#